data_AF-A0ABD0PXU3-F1
#
_entry.id   AF-A0ABD0PXU3-F1
#
_cell.length_a   1.000
_cell.length_b   1.000
_cell.length_c   1.000
_cell.angle_alpha   90.00
_cell.angle_beta   90.00
_cell.angle_gamma   90.00
#
_symmetry.space_group_name_H-M   'P 1'
#
loop_
_entity.id
_entity.type
_entity.pdbx_description
1 polymer ?
#
loop_
_entity_poly.entity_id
_entity_poly.type
_entity_poly.pdbx_seq_one_letter_code
_entity_poly.pdbx_strand_id
1 'polypeptide(L)'
;LVTNLDLNVFTFAAYGKEFIKQQKMSPDAYIQLALQLAFYRRLVSTYESASLRRFRQGRVDNIRSATPEALEFVKAMTDGRTSTQDAEKMEKLRAAVDAQTKITALAVTGMGTDNHLLGLREIAKEVKMEAPDIFSDETYRISIHFILSTSQ
;
A
#
# COMPACT_ATOMS: atom_id res chain seq x y z
N LEU A 1 -2.15 -27.81 -4.37
CA LEU A 1 -1.83 -26.47 -4.90
C LEU A 1 -2.87 -26.03 -5.93
N VAL A 2 -3.02 -26.71 -7.06
CA VAL A 2 -3.99 -26.36 -8.12
C VAL A 2 -5.43 -26.28 -7.59
N THR A 3 -5.84 -27.23 -6.74
CA THR A 3 -7.20 -27.27 -6.16
C THR A 3 -7.49 -26.18 -5.14
N ASN A 4 -6.49 -25.41 -4.70
CA ASN A 4 -6.63 -24.36 -3.69
C ASN A 4 -6.44 -22.95 -4.29
N LEU A 5 -6.22 -22.85 -5.60
CA LEU A 5 -6.10 -21.57 -6.30
C LEU A 5 -7.48 -21.13 -6.79
N ASP A 6 -7.93 -19.96 -6.31
CA ASP A 6 -9.04 -19.23 -6.89
C ASP A 6 -8.49 -18.05 -7.69
N LEU A 7 -8.83 -17.97 -8.97
CA LEU A 7 -8.29 -16.99 -9.91
C LEU A 7 -9.41 -16.45 -10.79
N ASN A 8 -9.50 -15.12 -10.85
CA ASN A 8 -10.41 -14.42 -11.74
C ASN A 8 -9.66 -13.36 -12.54
N VAL A 9 -9.90 -13.30 -13.86
CA VAL A 9 -9.39 -12.23 -14.73
C VAL A 9 -10.54 -11.27 -15.00
N PHE A 10 -10.42 -10.06 -14.44
CA PHE A 10 -11.46 -9.05 -14.52
C PHE A 10 -11.01 -7.87 -15.40
N THR A 11 -11.83 -7.50 -16.38
CA THR A 11 -11.60 -6.32 -17.24
C THR A 11 -12.60 -5.23 -16.89
N PHE A 12 -12.11 -4.14 -16.30
CA PHE A 12 -12.92 -2.96 -16.04
C PHE A 12 -12.99 -2.07 -17.29
N ALA A 13 -14.18 -1.91 -17.87
CA ALA A 13 -14.37 -1.21 -19.15
C ALA A 13 -15.03 0.17 -19.03
N ALA A 14 -15.39 0.62 -17.82
CA ALA A 14 -16.15 1.87 -17.64
C ALA A 14 -15.31 3.13 -17.89
N TYR A 15 -14.02 3.11 -17.52
CA TYR A 15 -13.05 4.17 -17.78
C TYR A 15 -11.62 3.66 -17.59
N GLY A 16 -10.64 4.51 -17.92
CA GLY A 16 -9.21 4.22 -17.77
C GLY A 16 -8.39 5.40 -17.24
N LYS A 17 -7.08 5.36 -17.51
CA LYS A 17 -6.10 6.37 -17.06
C LYS A 17 -6.46 7.80 -17.50
N GLU A 18 -7.15 7.94 -18.62
CA GLU A 18 -7.55 9.21 -19.23
C GLU A 18 -8.49 9.97 -18.30
N PHE A 19 -9.53 9.31 -17.80
CA PHE A 19 -10.46 9.88 -16.84
C PHE A 19 -9.75 10.25 -15.53
N ILE A 20 -8.93 9.34 -14.99
CA ILE A 20 -8.25 9.56 -13.70
C ILE A 20 -7.30 10.77 -13.79
N LYS A 21 -6.57 10.91 -14.89
CA LYS A 21 -5.69 12.06 -15.13
C LYS A 21 -6.47 13.37 -15.27
N GLN A 22 -7.67 13.36 -15.85
CA GLN A 22 -8.54 14.56 -15.89
C GLN A 22 -8.93 15.03 -14.49
N GLN A 23 -9.02 14.11 -13.52
CA GLN A 23 -9.24 14.44 -12.10
C GLN A 23 -7.96 14.90 -11.37
N LYS A 24 -6.82 15.03 -12.09
CA LYS A 24 -5.51 15.41 -11.56
C LYS A 24 -4.95 14.43 -10.52
N MET A 25 -5.23 13.14 -10.68
CA MET A 25 -4.73 12.07 -9.80
C MET A 25 -3.79 11.13 -10.53
N SER A 26 -2.85 10.51 -9.81
CA SER A 26 -2.05 9.40 -10.34
C SER A 26 -2.96 8.18 -10.58
N PRO A 27 -2.97 7.57 -11.78
CA PRO A 27 -3.74 6.35 -12.04
C PRO A 27 -3.39 5.21 -11.10
N ASP A 28 -2.11 5.06 -10.77
CA ASP A 28 -1.63 4.02 -9.87
C ASP A 28 -2.14 4.23 -8.44
N ALA A 29 -1.96 5.44 -7.89
CA ALA A 29 -2.45 5.79 -6.56
C ALA A 29 -3.98 5.64 -6.46
N TYR A 30 -4.71 6.03 -7.51
CA TYR A 30 -6.16 5.89 -7.57
C TYR A 30 -6.58 4.41 -7.48
N ILE A 31 -5.93 3.52 -8.24
CA ILE A 31 -6.24 2.09 -8.24
C ILE A 31 -5.88 1.45 -6.89
N GLN A 32 -4.74 1.82 -6.29
CA GLN A 32 -4.38 1.30 -4.96
C GLN A 32 -5.41 1.65 -3.90
N LEU A 33 -5.93 2.88 -3.89
CA LEU A 33 -7.00 3.28 -2.97
C LEU A 33 -8.33 2.60 -3.29
N ALA A 34 -8.63 2.34 -4.56
CA ALA A 34 -9.79 1.54 -4.93
C ALA A 34 -9.68 0.10 -4.41
N LEU A 35 -8.48 -0.50 -4.43
CA LEU A 35 -8.23 -1.81 -3.82
C LEU A 35 -8.38 -1.78 -2.29
N GLN A 36 -7.88 -0.73 -1.62
CA GLN A 36 -8.11 -0.55 -0.17
C GLN A 36 -9.60 -0.47 0.16
N LEU A 37 -10.37 0.30 -0.63
CA LEU A 37 -11.83 0.41 -0.47
C LEU A 37 -12.53 -0.93 -0.73
N ALA A 38 -12.16 -1.64 -1.79
CA ALA A 38 -12.75 -2.93 -2.13
C ALA A 38 -12.49 -3.99 -1.05
N PHE A 39 -11.33 -3.95 -0.40
CA PHE A 39 -10.97 -4.86 0.68
C PHE A 39 -11.61 -4.50 2.03
N TYR A 40 -12.13 -3.28 2.18
CA TYR A 40 -12.44 -2.70 3.48
C TYR A 40 -13.60 -3.39 4.23
N ARG A 41 -13.23 -4.34 5.10
CA ARG A 41 -13.88 -4.58 6.41
C ARG A 41 -13.02 -4.06 7.56
N ARG A 42 -11.71 -4.06 7.31
CA ARG A 42 -10.61 -3.40 8.01
C ARG A 42 -9.49 -3.23 6.98
N LEU A 43 -8.61 -2.25 7.16
CA LEU A 43 -7.35 -2.27 6.40
C LEU A 43 -6.43 -3.37 6.91
N VAL A 44 -5.56 -3.85 6.04
CA VAL A 44 -4.60 -4.92 6.32
C VAL A 44 -3.23 -4.52 5.79
N SER A 45 -2.17 -5.16 6.30
CA SER A 45 -0.83 -4.96 5.75
C SER A 45 -0.86 -5.25 4.25
N THR A 46 -0.57 -4.21 3.47
CA THR A 46 -0.61 -4.24 2.01
C THR A 46 0.81 -4.08 1.49
N TYR A 47 1.18 -4.94 0.55
CA TYR A 47 2.41 -4.84 -0.22
C TYR A 47 2.10 -4.32 -1.63
N GLU A 48 2.89 -3.36 -2.08
CA GLU A 48 2.92 -2.91 -3.46
C GLU A 48 4.39 -2.77 -3.92
N SER A 49 4.72 -3.37 -5.06
CA SER A 49 6.09 -3.37 -5.56
C SER A 49 6.56 -2.00 -6.07
N ALA A 50 7.62 -1.45 -5.47
CA ALA A 50 8.24 -0.20 -5.88
C ALA A 50 9.60 -0.44 -6.54
N SER A 51 9.75 -0.13 -7.83
CA SER A 51 11.02 -0.35 -8.54
C SER A 51 12.16 0.52 -8.00
N LEU A 52 13.26 -0.14 -7.60
CA LEU A 52 14.52 0.50 -7.18
C LEU A 52 15.56 0.55 -8.31
N ARG A 53 15.16 0.35 -9.57
CA ARG A 53 16.08 0.28 -10.73
C ARG A 53 16.88 1.56 -11.01
N ARG A 54 16.62 2.65 -10.27
CA ARG A 54 17.46 3.85 -10.24
C ARG A 54 18.81 3.61 -9.56
N PHE A 55 18.91 2.57 -8.73
CA PHE A 55 20.12 2.18 -8.01
C PHE A 55 20.78 0.97 -8.66
N ARG A 56 22.10 0.84 -8.52
CA ARG A 56 22.85 -0.33 -9.00
C ARG A 56 22.33 -1.59 -8.30
N GLN A 57 22.09 -2.65 -9.08
CA GLN A 57 21.46 -3.90 -8.61
C GLN A 57 20.05 -3.73 -8.00
N GLY A 58 19.42 -2.56 -8.20
CA GLY A 58 18.10 -2.27 -7.68
C GLY A 58 17.04 -3.25 -8.17
N ARG A 59 16.33 -3.86 -7.22
CA ARG A 59 15.16 -4.70 -7.45
C ARG A 59 13.90 -3.90 -7.11
N VAL A 60 13.30 -4.18 -5.96
CA VAL A 60 12.08 -3.52 -5.49
C VAL A 60 12.19 -3.21 -4.00
N ASP A 61 11.47 -2.18 -3.57
CA ASP A 61 11.05 -1.97 -2.17
C ASP A 61 9.52 -2.13 -2.07
N ASN A 62 8.97 -1.87 -0.89
CA ASN A 62 7.53 -1.92 -0.63
C ASN A 62 6.92 -0.52 -0.53
N ILE A 63 5.79 -0.30 -1.20
CA ILE A 63 4.85 0.79 -0.93
C ILE A 63 3.75 0.24 -0.02
N ARG A 64 3.65 0.79 1.20
CA ARG A 64 2.61 0.40 2.16
C ARG A 64 1.35 1.21 1.94
N SER A 65 0.49 0.75 1.03
CA SER A 65 -0.69 1.49 0.55
C SER A 65 -1.84 1.59 1.58
N ALA A 66 -1.78 0.82 2.67
CA ALA A 66 -2.73 0.90 3.79
C ALA A 66 -2.37 2.04 4.76
N THR A 67 -2.46 3.29 4.29
CA THR A 67 -2.13 4.49 5.07
C THR A 67 -3.26 4.92 6.01
N PRO A 68 -2.97 5.77 7.02
CA PRO A 68 -4.01 6.41 7.82
C PRO A 68 -5.02 7.20 6.96
N GLU A 69 -4.56 7.90 5.93
CA GLU A 69 -5.43 8.66 5.02
C GLU A 69 -6.32 7.73 4.19
N ALA A 70 -5.78 6.58 3.74
CA ALA A 70 -6.57 5.55 3.10
C ALA A 70 -7.67 5.03 4.05
N LEU A 71 -7.36 4.83 5.34
CA LEU A 71 -8.34 4.40 6.35
C LEU A 71 -9.47 5.42 6.50
N GLU A 72 -9.14 6.70 6.61
CA GLU A 72 -10.13 7.77 6.75
C GLU A 72 -10.99 7.91 5.48
N PHE A 73 -10.41 7.75 4.29
CA PHE A 73 -11.14 7.70 3.03
C PHE A 73 -12.12 6.52 2.98
N VAL A 74 -11.67 5.30 3.27
CA VAL A 74 -12.55 4.11 3.15
C VAL A 74 -13.65 4.11 4.22
N LYS A 75 -13.38 4.64 5.42
CA LYS A 75 -14.42 4.89 6.44
C LYS A 75 -15.48 5.85 5.92
N ALA A 76 -15.07 7.02 5.42
CA ALA A 76 -15.97 8.04 4.89
C ALA A 76 -16.84 7.51 3.72
N MET A 77 -16.32 6.56 2.94
CA MET A 77 -17.06 5.94 1.83
C MET A 77 -18.03 4.83 2.28
N THR A 78 -17.83 4.22 3.45
CA THR A 78 -18.57 3.03 3.90
C THR A 78 -19.44 3.24 5.14
N ASP A 79 -19.21 4.31 5.91
CA ASP A 79 -20.04 4.65 7.07
C ASP A 79 -21.42 5.17 6.65
N GLY A 80 -22.38 4.26 6.54
CA GLY A 80 -23.79 4.58 6.26
C GLY A 80 -24.54 5.25 7.42
N ARG A 81 -23.87 5.49 8.56
CA ARG A 81 -24.45 6.13 9.75
C ARG A 81 -24.24 7.64 9.78
N THR A 82 -23.21 8.14 9.10
CA THR A 82 -22.89 9.56 9.01
C THR A 82 -23.30 10.07 7.63
N SER A 83 -24.05 11.17 7.60
CA SER A 83 -24.34 11.93 6.38
C SER A 83 -23.09 12.67 5.90
N THR A 84 -21.97 11.97 5.73
CA THR A 84 -20.73 12.52 5.20
C THR A 84 -21.02 13.05 3.80
N GLN A 85 -20.85 14.36 3.63
CA GLN A 85 -21.15 15.02 2.37
C GLN A 85 -20.17 14.56 1.29
N ASP A 86 -20.62 14.52 0.03
CA ASP A 86 -19.75 14.11 -1.09
C ASP A 86 -18.49 14.99 -1.20
N ALA A 87 -18.59 16.27 -0.83
CA ALA A 87 -17.45 17.17 -0.75
C ALA A 87 -16.37 16.68 0.24
N GLU A 88 -16.79 16.19 1.41
CA GLU A 88 -15.88 15.66 2.44
C GLU A 88 -15.25 14.34 1.98
N LYS A 89 -16.04 13.43 1.38
CA LYS A 89 -15.51 12.19 0.79
C LYS A 89 -14.44 12.47 -0.27
N MET A 90 -14.68 13.45 -1.12
CA MET A 90 -13.73 13.89 -2.14
C MET A 90 -12.46 14.51 -1.53
N GLU A 91 -12.57 15.24 -0.43
CA GLU A 91 -11.41 15.73 0.31
C GLU A 91 -10.56 14.58 0.87
N LYS A 92 -11.19 13.60 1.52
CA LYS A 92 -10.51 12.42 2.05
C LYS A 92 -9.84 11.59 0.94
N LEU A 93 -10.51 11.44 -0.21
CA LEU A 93 -9.92 10.79 -1.38
C LEU A 93 -8.65 11.51 -1.85
N ARG A 94 -8.68 12.84 -1.97
CA ARG A 94 -7.50 13.63 -2.37
C ARG A 94 -6.36 13.49 -1.38
N ALA A 95 -6.64 13.59 -0.08
CA ALA A 95 -5.63 13.39 0.96
C ALA A 95 -4.99 11.99 0.89
N ALA A 96 -5.79 10.96 0.65
CA ALA A 96 -5.31 9.60 0.48
C ALA A 96 -4.45 9.43 -0.79
N VAL A 97 -4.82 10.07 -1.90
CA VAL A 97 -4.03 10.07 -3.14
C VAL A 97 -2.68 10.75 -2.94
N ASP A 98 -2.67 11.88 -2.23
CA ASP A 98 -1.44 12.61 -1.91
C ASP A 98 -0.51 11.79 -1.01
N ALA A 99 -1.06 11.11 0.01
CA ALA A 99 -0.31 10.21 0.88
C ALA A 99 0.29 9.03 0.11
N GLN A 100 -0.50 8.36 -0.72
CA GLN A 100 -0.04 7.25 -1.57
C GLN A 100 1.05 7.71 -2.54
N THR A 101 0.89 8.88 -3.16
CA THR A 101 1.88 9.48 -4.07
C THR A 101 3.19 9.80 -3.34
N LYS A 102 3.10 10.34 -2.12
CA LYS A 102 4.27 10.65 -1.27
C LYS A 102 5.03 9.39 -0.88
N ILE A 103 4.34 8.34 -0.43
CA ILE A 103 4.99 7.06 -0.06
C ILE A 103 5.60 6.39 -1.29
N THR A 104 4.93 6.44 -2.44
CA THR A 104 5.47 5.99 -3.72
C THR A 104 6.78 6.69 -4.06
N ALA A 105 6.81 8.03 -3.95
CA ALA A 105 8.02 8.82 -4.19
C ALA A 105 9.17 8.42 -3.25
N LEU A 106 8.88 8.20 -1.97
CA LEU A 106 9.88 7.74 -0.99
C LEU A 106 10.41 6.35 -1.35
N ALA A 107 9.52 5.39 -1.61
CA ALA A 107 9.91 4.02 -1.92
C ALA A 107 10.78 3.92 -3.18
N VAL A 108 10.38 4.55 -4.29
CA VAL A 108 11.15 4.50 -5.56
C VAL A 108 12.45 5.29 -5.51
N THR A 109 12.66 6.12 -4.48
CA THR A 109 13.92 6.84 -4.22
C THR A 109 14.75 6.19 -3.11
N GLY A 110 14.44 4.95 -2.71
CA GLY A 110 15.22 4.19 -1.74
C GLY A 110 15.04 4.66 -0.29
N MET A 111 14.02 5.49 -0.03
CA MET A 111 13.64 5.98 1.30
C MET A 111 12.46 5.18 1.89
N GLY A 112 12.21 3.98 1.35
CA GLY A 112 11.28 3.00 1.92
C GLY A 112 11.82 2.36 3.20
N THR A 113 10.96 1.72 3.98
CA THR A 113 11.31 1.16 5.29
C THR A 113 11.60 -0.34 5.25
N ASP A 114 10.97 -1.10 4.37
CA ASP A 114 10.98 -2.57 4.40
C ASP A 114 12.38 -3.15 4.15
N ASN A 115 13.05 -2.72 3.07
CA ASN A 115 14.42 -3.17 2.79
C ASN A 115 15.41 -2.73 3.87
N HIS A 116 15.22 -1.53 4.45
CA HIS A 116 16.08 -1.04 5.52
C HIS A 116 15.92 -1.89 6.78
N LEU A 117 14.70 -2.14 7.23
CA LEU A 117 14.42 -3.02 8.39
C LEU A 117 14.90 -4.45 8.15
N LEU A 118 14.75 -4.98 6.93
CA LEU A 118 15.32 -6.27 6.56
C LEU A 118 16.84 -6.27 6.71
N GLY A 119 17.53 -5.27 6.19
CA GLY A 119 18.98 -5.13 6.31
C GLY A 119 19.45 -5.12 7.77
N LEU A 120 18.80 -4.32 8.62
CA LEU A 120 19.11 -4.27 10.06
C LEU A 120 18.91 -5.63 10.73
N ARG A 121 17.81 -6.32 10.41
CA ARG A 121 17.50 -7.65 10.96
C ARG A 121 18.54 -8.70 10.55
N GLU A 122 18.92 -8.73 9.28
CA GLU A 122 19.89 -9.72 8.80
C GLU A 122 21.31 -9.42 9.28
N ILE A 123 21.71 -8.14 9.37
CA ILE A 123 23.01 -7.76 9.96
C ILE A 123 23.10 -8.21 11.42
N ALA A 124 22.04 -8.01 12.22
CA ALA A 124 22.03 -8.45 13.62
C ALA A 124 22.31 -9.97 13.74
N LYS A 125 21.71 -10.78 12.85
CA LYS A 125 21.96 -12.23 12.78
C LYS A 125 23.39 -12.54 12.34
N GLU A 126 23.89 -11.84 11.32
CA GLU A 126 25.24 -12.06 10.78
C GLU A 126 26.31 -11.82 11.84
N VAL A 127 26.18 -10.74 12.62
CA VAL A 127 27.11 -10.43 13.71
C VAL A 127 26.83 -11.22 15.01
N LYS A 128 25.88 -12.17 14.99
CA LYS A 128 25.45 -13.00 16.13
C LYS A 128 25.04 -12.17 17.36
N MET A 129 24.47 -11.00 17.11
CA MET A 129 23.84 -10.17 18.13
C MET A 129 22.43 -10.69 18.39
N GLU A 130 21.98 -10.54 19.64
CA GLU A 130 20.58 -10.77 19.97
C GLU A 130 19.71 -9.83 19.13
N ALA A 131 18.68 -10.36 18.48
CA ALA A 131 17.84 -9.56 17.60
C ALA A 131 17.15 -8.45 18.42
N PRO A 132 17.22 -7.17 17.98
CA PRO A 132 16.50 -6.11 18.65
C PRO A 132 15.00 -6.42 18.80
N ASP A 133 14.43 -6.08 19.95
CA ASP A 133 13.06 -6.44 20.36
C ASP A 133 11.99 -6.15 19.29
N ILE A 134 12.19 -5.08 18.51
CA ILE A 134 11.30 -4.69 17.40
C ILE A 134 11.06 -5.84 16.40
N PHE A 135 12.04 -6.73 16.18
CA PHE A 135 11.91 -7.84 15.23
C PHE A 135 11.18 -9.06 15.80
N SER A 136 11.04 -9.13 17.13
CA SER A 136 10.20 -10.12 17.83
C SER A 136 8.79 -9.61 18.12
N ASP A 137 8.57 -8.29 18.04
CA ASP A 137 7.29 -7.67 18.33
C ASP A 137 6.18 -8.16 17.38
N GLU A 138 4.99 -8.39 17.93
CA GLU A 138 3.83 -8.86 17.15
C GLU A 138 3.42 -7.85 16.07
N THR A 139 3.62 -6.56 16.29
CA THR A 139 3.38 -5.50 15.30
C THR A 139 4.28 -5.68 14.08
N TYR A 140 5.57 -6.01 14.28
CA TYR A 140 6.47 -6.28 13.17
C TYR A 140 6.03 -7.52 12.39
N ARG A 141 5.66 -8.60 13.11
CA ARG A 141 5.14 -9.83 12.51
C ARG A 141 3.88 -9.59 11.66
N ILE A 142 2.92 -8.81 12.17
CA ILE A 142 1.73 -8.39 11.43
C ILE A 142 2.11 -7.53 10.23
N SER A 143 3.07 -6.60 10.39
CA SER A 143 3.48 -5.67 9.33
C SER A 143 4.10 -6.35 8.12
N ILE A 144 4.74 -7.52 8.29
CA ILE A 144 5.36 -8.30 7.21
C ILE A 144 4.47 -9.43 6.71
N HIS A 145 3.27 -9.60 7.28
CA HIS A 145 2.25 -10.54 6.81
C HIS A 145 1.29 -9.84 5.85
N PHE A 146 1.66 -9.79 4.58
CA PHE A 146 0.90 -9.08 3.54
C PHE A 146 -0.33 -9.87 3.09
N ILE A 147 -1.49 -9.51 3.65
CA ILE A 147 -2.78 -10.12 3.29
C ILE A 147 -3.22 -9.66 1.90
N LEU A 148 -2.90 -8.42 1.53
CA LEU A 148 -3.09 -7.88 0.19
C LEU A 148 -1.72 -7.63 -0.44
N SER A 149 -1.43 -8.25 -1.59
CA SER A 149 -0.17 -8.09 -2.30
C SER A 149 -0.46 -7.73 -3.76
N THR A 150 0.06 -6.58 -4.20
CA THR A 150 -0.30 -5.93 -5.46
C THR A 150 0.96 -5.50 -6.23
N SER A 151 0.80 -5.29 -7.54
CA SER A 151 1.82 -4.73 -8.42
C SER A 151 1.15 -4.16 -9.68
N GLN A 152 1.72 -3.09 -10.22
CA GLN A 152 1.38 -2.53 -11.54
C GLN A 152 2.43 -2.92 -12.58
#